data_AF-A0A936J0U6-F1
#
_entry.id   AF-A0A936J0U6-F1
#
_cell.length_a   1.000
_cell.length_b   1.000
_cell.length_c   1.000
_cell.angle_alpha   90.00
_cell.angle_beta   90.00
_cell.angle_gamma   90.00
#
_symmetry.space_group_name_H-M   'P 1'
#
loop_
_entity.id
_entity.type
_entity.pdbx_description
1 polymer ?
#
loop_
_entity_poly.entity_id
_entity_poly.type
_entity_poly.pdbx_seq_one_letter_code
_entity_poly.pdbx_strand_id
1 'polypeptide(L)' 'MANTTKIVAEPYKQEFHIIREFGAPCELDFEADVDPAIHVKWVRPKG' A
#
# COMPACT_ATOMS: atom_id res chain seq x y z
N MET A 1 -6.94 -13.99 -8.70
CA MET A 1 -5.79 -14.43 -7.88
C MET A 1 -5.49 -13.33 -6.88
N ALA A 2 -5.23 -13.64 -5.62
CA ALA A 2 -4.86 -12.61 -4.65
C ALA A 2 -3.43 -12.14 -4.93
N ASN A 3 -3.22 -10.85 -5.19
CA ASN A 3 -1.88 -10.31 -5.36
C ASN A 3 -1.13 -10.40 -4.01
N THR A 4 -0.05 -11.17 -3.98
CA THR A 4 0.75 -11.39 -2.78
C THR A 4 1.44 -10.09 -2.37
N THR A 5 1.26 -9.67 -1.12
CA THR A 5 2.05 -8.57 -0.55
C THR A 5 3.39 -9.12 -0.10
N LYS A 6 4.49 -8.58 -0.63
CA LYS A 6 5.84 -8.93 -0.22
C LYS A 6 6.34 -7.88 0.76
N ILE A 7 6.84 -8.34 1.91
CA ILE A 7 7.42 -7.51 2.95
C ILE A 7 8.88 -7.90 3.09
N VAL A 8 9.79 -6.94 2.95
CA VAL A 8 11.22 -7.09 3.18
C VAL A 8 11.57 -6.27 4.41
N ALA A 9 11.85 -6.95 5.52
CA ALA A 9 12.27 -6.36 6.78
C ALA A 9 13.49 -7.14 7.28
N GLU A 10 14.67 -6.53 7.20
CA GLU A 10 15.91 -7.18 7.61
C GLU A 10 16.14 -7.02 9.12
N PRO A 11 16.66 -8.05 9.81
CA PRO A 11 17.04 -7.93 11.21
C PRO A 11 18.04 -6.78 11.39
N TYR A 12 17.84 -6.00 12.45
CA TYR A 12 18.73 -4.90 12.86
C TYR A 12 18.79 -3.71 11.88
N LYS A 13 17.89 -3.62 10.90
CA LYS A 13 17.67 -2.41 10.10
C LYS A 13 16.40 -1.68 10.53
N GLN A 14 16.42 -0.34 10.50
CA GLN A 14 15.26 0.52 10.79
C GLN A 14 14.49 0.91 9.52
N GLU A 15 14.64 0.13 8.46
CA GLU A 15 13.92 0.30 7.20
C GLU A 15 13.21 -1.00 6.85
N PHE A 16 12.10 -0.87 6.13
CA PHE A 16 11.41 -2.00 5.54
C PHE A 16 10.80 -1.56 4.21
N HIS A 17 10.63 -2.53 3.32
CA HIS A 17 10.02 -2.30 2.01
C HIS A 17 8.77 -3.17 1.89
N ILE A 18 7.67 -2.56 1.47
CA ILE A 18 6.43 -3.26 1.11
C ILE A 18 6.28 -3.15 -0.40
N ILE A 19 6.12 -4.29 -1.05
CA ILE A 19 5.89 -4.39 -2.50
C ILE A 19 4.54 -5.06 -2.70
N ARG A 20 3.63 -4.38 -3.39
CA ARG A 20 2.28 -4.86 -3.67
C ARG A 20 1.87 -4.43 -5.07
N GLU A 21 1.29 -5.38 -5.79
CA GLU A 21 0.69 -5.13 -7.10
C GLU A 21 -0.80 -4.87 -6.96
N PHE A 22 -1.29 -3.87 -7.70
CA PHE A 22 -2.71 -3.53 -7.78
C PHE A 22 -3.22 -3.84 -9.17
N GLY A 23 -4.44 -4.36 -9.26
CA GLY A 23 -5.12 -4.64 -10.52
C GLY A 23 -5.70 -3.39 -11.18
N ALA A 24 -4.96 -2.28 -11.16
CA ALA A 24 -5.38 -0.98 -11.65
C ALA A 24 -4.18 -0.24 -12.29
N PRO A 25 -4.43 0.70 -13.21
CA PRO A 25 -3.41 1.63 -13.69
C PRO A 25 -2.75 2.42 -12.56
N CYS A 26 -1.49 2.81 -12.75
CA CYS A 26 -0.72 3.53 -11.74
C CYS A 26 -1.36 4.86 -11.35
N GLU A 27 -2.01 5.54 -12.30
CA GLU A 27 -2.67 6.82 -12.09
C GLU A 27 -3.82 6.70 -11.08
N LEU A 28 -4.61 5.62 -11.17
CA LEU A 28 -5.73 5.39 -10.25
C LEU A 28 -5.25 4.96 -8.86
N ASP A 29 -4.19 4.15 -8.79
CA ASP A 29 -3.60 3.76 -7.51
C ASP A 29 -2.99 4.97 -6.78
N PHE A 30 -2.32 5.85 -7.53
CA PHE A 30 -1.79 7.10 -7.00
C PHE A 30 -2.90 8.05 -6.54
N GLU A 31 -3.95 8.24 -7.34
CA GLU A 31 -5.10 9.07 -6.96
C GLU A 31 -5.74 8.58 -5.66
N ALA A 32 -5.83 7.27 -5.45
CA ALA A 32 -6.37 6.69 -4.22
C ALA A 32 -5.54 7.02 -2.97
N ASP A 33 -4.23 7.26 -3.12
CA ASP A 33 -3.34 7.65 -2.02
C ASP A 33 -3.38 9.15 -1.74
N VAL A 34 -3.57 9.99 -2.76
CA VAL A 34 -3.49 11.46 -2.61
C VAL A 34 -4.83 12.18 -2.48
N ASP A 35 -5.94 11.63 -2.99
CA ASP A 35 -7.28 12.23 -2.81
C ASP A 35 -7.77 11.98 -1.38
N PRO A 36 -7.96 13.03 -0.54
CA PRO A 36 -8.44 12.86 0.83
C PRO A 36 -9.78 12.13 0.93
N ALA A 37 -10.68 12.27 -0.05
CA ALA A 37 -11.98 11.61 -0.06
C ALA A 37 -11.89 10.10 -0.33
N ILE A 38 -10.80 9.64 -0.95
CA ILE A 38 -10.53 8.22 -1.20
C ILE A 38 -9.60 7.66 -0.13
N HIS A 39 -8.55 8.38 0.25
CA HIS A 39 -7.53 7.99 1.22
C HIS A 39 -8.14 7.50 2.54
N VAL A 40 -9.11 8.25 3.11
CA VAL A 40 -9.80 7.90 4.36
C VAL A 40 -10.58 6.59 4.31
N LYS A 41 -10.93 6.11 3.12
CA LYS A 41 -11.71 4.87 2.96
C LYS A 41 -10.85 3.63 3.20
N TRP A 42 -9.55 3.70 2.89
CA TRP A 42 -8.64 2.55 2.92
C TRP A 42 -7.50 2.70 3.92
N VAL A 43 -6.89 3.89 4.07
CA VAL A 43 -5.94 4.21 5.14
C VAL A 43 -6.72 4.59 6.39
N ARG A 44 -7.20 3.57 7.08
CA ARG A 44 -7.78 3.75 8.41
C ARG A 44 -7.10 2.81 9.39
N PRO A 45 -6.77 3.26 10.61
CA PRO A 45 -6.40 2.34 11.66
C PRO A 45 -7.58 1.37 11.84
N LYS A 46 -7.35 0.09 11.57
CA LYS A 46 -8.21 -0.95 12.11
C LYS A 46 -7.81 -1.03 13.57
N GLY A 47 -8.70 -0.55 14.44
CA GLY A 47 -8.61 -0.81 15.89
C GLY A 47 -8.51 -2.30 16.16
#